data_AF-A0A2K8MGA7-F1
#
_entry.id   AF-A0A2K8MGA7-F1
#
_cell.length_a   1.000
_cell.length_b   1.000
_cell.length_c   1.000
_cell.angle_alpha   90.00
_cell.angle_beta   90.00
_cell.angle_gamma   90.00
#
_symmetry.space_group_name_H-M   'P 1'
#
loop_
_entity.id
_entity.type
_entity.pdbx_description
1 polymer ?
#
loop_
_entity_poly.entity_id
_entity_poly.type
_entity_poly.pdbx_seq_one_letter_code
_entity_poly.pdbx_strand_id
1 'polypeptide(L)' 'MIESVTTGEVLAAAGERDGSAEALRAAIATAEQRRLPHQLQRAIRAARRGGLDSVVDTGLAALRRLRGLLSPTA' A
#
# COMPACT_ATOMS: atom_id res chain seq x y z
N MET A 1 8.20 4.53 9.98
CA MET A 1 7.37 3.80 8.99
C MET A 1 7.05 4.71 7.82
N ILE A 2 8.08 4.97 7.03
CA ILE A 2 8.08 5.70 5.76
C ILE A 2 8.95 4.88 4.79
N GLU A 3 10.02 4.28 5.32
CA GLU A 3 10.99 3.44 4.61
C GLU A 3 10.38 2.42 3.64
N SER A 4 9.47 1.53 4.05
CA SER A 4 8.94 0.51 3.12
C SER A 4 8.14 1.08 1.94
N VAL A 5 7.39 2.18 2.16
CA VAL A 5 6.69 2.89 1.07
C VAL A 5 7.71 3.58 0.15
N THR A 6 8.72 4.22 0.74
CA THR A 6 9.80 4.89 0.01
C THR A 6 10.64 3.89 -0.79
N THR A 7 10.98 2.73 -0.25
CA THR A 7 11.66 1.64 -0.96
C THR A 7 10.82 1.16 -2.13
N GLY A 8 9.51 0.96 -1.94
CA GLY A 8 8.60 0.60 -3.03
C GLY A 8 8.53 1.65 -4.15
N GLU A 9 8.49 2.94 -3.79
CA GLU A 9 8.52 4.07 -4.73
C GLU A 9 9.84 4.14 -5.51
N VAL A 10 10.98 3.94 -4.84
CA VAL A 10 12.32 3.93 -5.47
C VAL A 10 12.50 2.75 -6.42
N LEU A 11 12.09 1.55 -6.01
CA LEU A 11 12.18 0.36 -6.86
C LEU A 11 11.27 0.46 -8.10
N ALA A 12 10.07 1.04 -7.95
CA ALA A 12 9.20 1.31 -9.10
C ALA A 12 9.85 2.28 -10.10
N ALA A 13 10.50 3.33 -9.60
CA ALA A 13 11.23 4.29 -10.43
C ALA A 13 12.47 3.66 -11.10
N ALA A 14 13.08 2.66 -10.47
CA ALA A 14 14.21 1.89 -11.02
C ALA A 14 13.80 0.81 -12.04
N GLY A 15 12.50 0.59 -12.26
CA GLY A 15 11.99 -0.48 -13.14
C GLY A 15 11.98 -1.88 -12.52
N GLU A 16 12.38 -1.99 -11.25
CA GLU A 16 12.43 -3.23 -10.47
C GLU A 16 11.03 -3.59 -9.96
N ARG A 17 10.19 -4.10 -10.87
CA ARG A 17 8.77 -4.35 -10.61
C ARG A 17 8.53 -5.37 -9.49
N ASP A 18 9.26 -6.48 -9.48
CA ASP A 18 9.07 -7.54 -8.48
C ASP A 18 9.48 -7.07 -7.08
N GLY A 19 10.63 -6.41 -6.97
CA GLY A 19 11.09 -5.81 -5.72
C GLY A 19 10.15 -4.70 -5.22
N SER A 20 9.64 -3.87 -6.13
CA SER A 20 8.64 -2.85 -5.80
C SER A 20 7.34 -3.48 -5.29
N ALA A 21 6.86 -4.54 -5.95
CA ALA A 21 5.65 -5.23 -5.54
C ALA A 21 5.77 -5.83 -4.14
N GLU A 22 6.90 -6.47 -3.83
CA GLU A 22 7.14 -7.06 -2.51
C GLU A 22 7.22 -5.98 -1.42
N ALA A 23 7.99 -4.91 -1.65
CA ALA A 23 8.10 -3.79 -0.71
C ALA A 23 6.75 -3.11 -0.45
N LEU A 24 5.94 -2.92 -1.50
CA LEU A 24 4.62 -2.30 -1.38
C LEU A 24 3.59 -3.20 -0.70
N ARG A 25 3.63 -4.52 -0.91
CA ARG A 25 2.79 -5.47 -0.15
C ARG A 25 3.12 -5.44 1.33
N ALA A 26 4.40 -5.47 1.68
CA ALA A 26 4.85 -5.34 3.07
C ALA A 26 4.39 -4.01 3.70
N ALA A 27 4.49 -2.90 2.94
CA ALA A 27 4.01 -1.60 3.38
C ALA A 27 2.49 -1.57 3.61
N ILE A 28 1.69 -2.19 2.73
CA ILE A 28 0.23 -2.31 2.86
C ILE A 28 -0.13 -3.11 4.12
N ALA A 29 0.46 -4.30 4.30
CA ALA A 29 0.19 -5.15 5.47
C ALA A 29 0.50 -4.40 6.77
N THR A 30 1.62 -3.68 6.80
CA THR A 30 2.03 -2.91 7.97
C THR A 30 1.12 -1.71 8.23
N ALA A 31 0.73 -0.97 7.19
CA ALA A 31 -0.19 0.16 7.29
C ALA A 31 -1.59 -0.29 7.76
N GLU A 32 -2.05 -1.45 7.32
CA GLU A 32 -3.30 -2.06 7.77
C GLU A 32 -3.26 -2.41 9.27
N GLN A 33 -2.23 -3.16 9.70
CA GLN A 33 -2.04 -3.53 11.11
C GLN A 33 -2.00 -2.31 12.04
N ARG A 34 -1.32 -1.24 11.61
CA ARG A 34 -1.20 -0.01 12.39
C ARG A 34 -2.35 0.97 12.20
N ARG A 35 -3.37 0.61 11.42
CA ARG A 35 -4.54 1.45 11.13
C ARG A 35 -4.14 2.85 10.60
N LEU A 36 -3.20 2.88 9.66
CA LEU A 36 -2.66 4.10 9.04
C LEU A 36 -3.24 4.30 7.63
N PRO A 37 -4.47 4.83 7.47
CA PRO A 37 -5.15 4.89 6.17
C PRO A 37 -4.37 5.72 5.13
N HIS A 38 -3.69 6.77 5.57
CA HIS A 38 -2.89 7.62 4.68
C HIS A 38 -1.64 6.90 4.14
N GLN A 39 -1.00 6.02 4.93
CA GLN A 39 0.14 5.22 4.43
C GLN A 39 -0.34 4.18 3.42
N LEU A 40 -1.53 3.61 3.66
CA LEU A 40 -2.18 2.68 2.74
C LEU A 40 -2.51 3.36 1.40
N GLN A 41 -3.06 4.58 1.45
CA GLN A 41 -3.29 5.41 0.26
C GLN A 41 -2.00 5.76 -0.48
N ARG A 42 -0.90 6.02 0.23
CA ARG A 42 0.42 6.25 -0.39
C ARG A 42 0.91 5.01 -1.13
N ALA A 43 0.87 3.83 -0.50
CA ALA A 43 1.28 2.57 -1.12
C ALA A 43 0.45 2.24 -2.38
N ILE A 44 -0.87 2.46 -2.36
CA ILE A 44 -1.74 2.30 -3.54
C ILE A 44 -1.32 3.25 -4.68
N ARG A 45 -1.01 4.51 -4.38
CA ARG A 45 -0.56 5.46 -5.41
C ARG A 45 0.78 5.06 -6.01
N ALA A 46 1.71 4.57 -5.20
CA ALA A 46 2.98 4.04 -5.68
C ALA A 46 2.78 2.81 -6.59
N ALA A 47 1.93 1.86 -6.18
CA ALA A 47 1.60 0.67 -6.97
C ALA A 47 0.96 1.05 -8.33
N ARG A 48 0.05 2.03 -8.37
CA ARG A 48 -0.54 2.55 -9.62
C ARG A 48 0.51 3.12 -10.56
N ARG A 49 1.47 3.89 -10.04
CA ARG A 49 2.57 4.46 -10.85
C ARG A 49 3.49 3.38 -11.40
N GLY A 50 3.69 2.29 -10.66
CA GLY A 50 4.49 1.14 -11.08
C GLY A 50 3.75 0.14 -12.00
N GLY A 51 2.46 0.33 -12.28
CA GLY A 51 1.65 -0.63 -13.04
C GLY A 51 1.45 -1.97 -12.31
N LEU A 52 1.41 -1.94 -10.98
CA LEU A 52 1.33 -3.15 -10.13
C LEU A 52 -0.11 -3.42 -9.70
N ASP A 53 -0.97 -3.81 -10.65
CA ASP A 53 -2.42 -3.89 -10.44
C ASP A 53 -2.82 -4.82 -9.27
N SER A 54 -2.17 -5.98 -9.14
CA SER A 54 -2.42 -6.90 -8.02
C SER A 54 -2.14 -6.27 -6.64
N VAL A 55 -1.16 -5.38 -6.55
CA VAL A 55 -0.80 -4.65 -5.33
C VAL A 55 -1.82 -3.53 -5.06
N VAL A 56 -2.32 -2.88 -6.13
CA VAL A 56 -3.41 -1.90 -6.04
C VAL A 56 -4.68 -2.55 -5.46
N ASP A 57 -5.07 -3.71 -5.98
CA ASP A 57 -6.24 -4.45 -5.50
C ASP A 57 -6.11 -4.85 -4.03
N THR A 58 -4.92 -5.35 -3.66
CA THR A 58 -4.58 -5.69 -2.27
C THR A 58 -4.74 -4.47 -1.35
N GLY A 59 -4.19 -3.32 -1.76
CA GLY A 59 -4.29 -2.08 -1.00
C GLY A 59 -5.73 -1.56 -0.88
N LEU A 60 -6.52 -1.61 -1.95
CA LEU A 60 -7.93 -1.20 -1.92
C LEU A 60 -8.77 -2.11 -1.02
N ALA A 61 -8.51 -3.41 -1.00
CA ALA A 61 -9.16 -4.34 -0.08
C ALA A 61 -8.84 -4.00 1.39
N ALA A 62 -7.57 -3.77 1.71
CA ALA A 62 -7.13 -3.36 3.05
C ALA A 62 -7.73 -1.99 3.47
N LEU A 63 -7.79 -1.01 2.56
CA LEU A 63 -8.40 0.29 2.83
C LEU A 63 -9.91 0.16 3.14
N ARG A 64 -10.63 -0.71 2.42
CA ARG A 64 -12.06 -0.98 2.68
C ARG A 64 -12.26 -1.61 4.06
N ARG A 65 -11.46 -2.60 4.43
CA ARG A 65 -11.50 -3.22 5.77
C ARG A 65 -11.24 -2.19 6.86
N LEU A 66 -10.19 -1.38 6.69
CA LEU A 66 -9.84 -0.34 7.65
C LEU A 66 -10.95 0.71 7.81
N ARG A 67 -11.59 1.13 6.72
CA ARG A 67 -12.75 2.04 6.78
C ARG A 67 -13.93 1.42 7.51
N GLY A 68 -14.22 0.14 7.29
CA GLY A 68 -15.26 -0.58 8.03
C GLY A 68 -15.01 -0.63 9.54
N LEU A 69 -13.74 -0.65 9.97
CA LEU A 69 -13.36 -0.60 11.40
C LEU A 69 -13.40 0.81 12.00
N LEU A 70 -13.31 1.86 11.16
CA LEU A 70 -13.26 3.26 11.59
C LEU A 70 -14.61 3.96 11.48
N SER A 71 -15.54 3.46 10.65
CA SER A 71 -16.93 3.88 10.67
C SER A 71 -17.60 3.35 11.94
N PRO A 72 -18.13 4.23 12.83
CA PRO A 72 -19.00 3.77 13.88
C PRO A 72 -20.24 3.16 13.22
N THR A 73 -20.62 1.96 13.62
CA THR A 73 -21.97 1.45 13.38
C THR A 73 -22.95 2.48 13.96
N ALA A 74 -23.71 3.14 13.09
CA ALA A 74 -24.81 4.01 13.48
C ALA A 74 -25.96 3.18 14.04
#